data_AF-A0A6P4B223-F1
#
_entry.id   AF-A0A6P4B223-F1
#
_cell.length_a   1.000
_cell.length_b   1.000
_cell.length_c   1.000
_cell.angle_alpha   90.00
_cell.angle_beta   90.00
_cell.angle_gamma   90.00
#
_symmetry.space_group_name_H-M   'P 1'
#
loop_
_entity.id
_entity.type
_entity.pdbx_description
1 polymer ?
#
loop_
_entity_poly.entity_id
_entity_poly.type
_entity_poly.pdbx_seq_one_letter_code
_entity_poly.pdbx_strand_id
1 'polypeptide(L)'
;MRSWIRVLALLTFLAFAWAISADHNVRTERISGSAGDVLEDNPVGRLKVYVYELPSKYNKKILQKDPRCLTHMFAAEIFMHRFLLSSPVRTSNPEEADWFYTPIYTTCDLTPTGLPLPFKSPRMMRSAIQLISSNWPYWNRTEGADHFFVVPHDFGACFHYQVKTSRIFPV
;
A
#
# COMPACT_ATOMS: atom_id res chain seq x y z
N MET A 1 -42.98 1.00 47.66
CA MET A 1 -42.98 1.27 46.19
C MET A 1 -41.61 1.70 45.62
N ARG A 2 -40.77 2.49 46.31
CA ARG A 2 -39.46 2.96 45.77
C ARG A 2 -38.36 1.90 45.60
N SER A 3 -38.41 0.79 46.35
CA SER A 3 -37.36 -0.25 46.31
C SER A 3 -37.37 -1.08 45.02
N TRP A 4 -38.55 -1.33 44.47
CA TRP A 4 -38.73 -2.20 43.30
C TRP A 4 -38.23 -1.51 42.02
N ILE A 5 -38.34 -0.18 41.97
CA ILE A 5 -37.81 0.65 40.88
C ILE A 5 -36.28 0.57 40.82
N ARG A 6 -35.61 0.55 41.98
CA ARG A 6 -34.14 0.42 42.04
C ARG A 6 -33.66 -0.96 41.57
N VAL A 7 -34.40 -2.01 41.93
CA VAL A 7 -34.09 -3.38 41.49
C VAL A 7 -34.31 -3.50 39.98
N LEU A 8 -35.41 -2.96 39.45
CA LEU A 8 -35.68 -2.98 38.02
C LEU A 8 -34.62 -2.21 37.22
N ALA A 9 -34.19 -1.03 37.71
CA ALA A 9 -33.14 -0.24 37.08
C ALA A 9 -31.76 -0.93 37.12
N LEU A 10 -31.45 -1.69 38.18
CA LEU A 10 -30.21 -2.46 38.25
C LEU A 10 -30.22 -3.61 37.25
N LEU A 11 -31.36 -4.31 37.13
CA LEU A 11 -31.51 -5.43 36.21
C LEU A 11 -31.43 -4.97 34.74
N THR A 12 -32.02 -3.83 34.40
CA THR A 12 -31.91 -3.27 33.04
C THR A 12 -30.48 -2.82 32.74
N PHE A 13 -29.78 -2.22 33.70
CA PHE A 13 -28.38 -1.82 33.54
C PHE A 13 -27.46 -3.04 33.35
N LEU A 14 -27.66 -4.10 34.15
CA LEU A 14 -26.90 -5.35 34.03
C LEU A 14 -27.17 -6.04 32.69
N ALA A 15 -28.42 -6.08 32.23
CA ALA A 15 -28.76 -6.64 30.92
C ALA A 15 -28.14 -5.85 29.75
N PHE A 16 -28.11 -4.52 29.86
CA PHE A 16 -27.50 -3.65 28.85
C PHE A 16 -25.96 -3.81 28.82
N ALA A 17 -25.31 -3.90 29.99
CA ALA A 17 -23.88 -4.17 30.08
C ALA A 17 -23.51 -5.55 29.50
N TRP A 18 -24.35 -6.57 29.72
CA TRP A 18 -24.18 -7.90 29.13
C TRP A 18 -24.34 -7.88 27.60
N ALA A 19 -25.32 -7.14 27.08
CA ALA A 19 -25.53 -6.98 25.64
C ALA A 19 -24.33 -6.29 24.96
N ILE A 20 -23.78 -5.24 25.57
CA ILE A 20 -22.56 -4.57 25.06
C ILE A 20 -21.35 -5.52 25.08
N SER A 21 -21.19 -6.34 26.13
CA SER A 21 -20.09 -7.30 26.20
C SER A 21 -20.24 -8.45 25.20
N ALA A 22 -21.47 -8.82 24.83
CA ALA A 22 -21.74 -9.90 23.88
C ALA A 22 -21.50 -9.47 22.42
N ASP A 23 -21.72 -8.19 22.08
CA ASP A 23 -21.54 -7.65 20.72
C ASP A 23 -20.05 -7.50 20.33
N HIS A 24 -19.15 -7.47 21.31
CA HIS A 24 -17.71 -7.35 21.06
C HIS A 24 -17.04 -8.65 20.57
N ASN A 25 -17.78 -9.75 20.46
CA ASN A 25 -17.28 -11.02 19.95
C ASN A 25 -17.49 -11.11 18.43
N VAL A 26 -16.91 -10.16 17.69
CA VAL A 26 -16.83 -10.22 16.23
C VAL A 26 -15.93 -11.40 15.90
N ARG A 27 -16.57 -12.53 15.58
CA ARG A 27 -15.91 -13.71 15.02
C ARG A 27 -15.32 -13.30 13.68
N THR A 28 -14.02 -13.02 13.65
CA THR A 28 -13.28 -12.94 12.40
C THR A 28 -13.30 -14.32 11.78
N GLU A 29 -14.25 -14.58 10.88
CA GLU A 29 -14.20 -15.78 10.06
C GLU A 29 -12.97 -15.68 9.15
N ARG A 30 -11.89 -16.36 9.55
CA ARG A 30 -10.82 -16.68 8.62
C ARG A 30 -11.45 -17.47 7.49
N ILE A 31 -11.40 -16.92 6.29
CA ILE A 31 -11.75 -17.61 5.06
C ILE A 31 -10.91 -18.90 5.03
N SER A 32 -11.58 -20.05 5.13
CA SER A 32 -10.95 -21.37 5.03
C SER A 32 -10.57 -21.62 3.56
N GLY A 33 -9.42 -21.08 3.16
CA GLY A 33 -8.71 -21.43 1.94
C GLY A 33 -7.31 -21.93 2.29
N SER A 34 -6.84 -22.94 1.55
CA SER A 34 -5.47 -23.46 1.63
C SER A 34 -4.48 -22.41 1.12
N ALA A 35 -4.16 -21.45 1.98
CA ALA A 35 -2.98 -20.60 1.86
C ALA A 35 -2.03 -20.83 3.04
N GLY A 36 -2.36 -21.76 3.94
CA GLY A 36 -1.58 -22.07 5.14
C GLY A 36 -0.32 -22.88 4.86
N ASP A 37 -0.31 -23.62 3.75
CA ASP A 37 0.84 -24.37 3.21
C ASP A 37 1.85 -23.47 2.47
N VAL A 38 1.49 -22.23 2.14
CA VAL A 38 2.42 -21.24 1.54
C VAL A 38 3.31 -20.58 2.60
N LEU A 39 3.00 -20.74 3.89
CA LEU A 39 3.68 -20.08 5.01
C LEU A 39 4.45 -21.03 5.93
N GLU A 40 4.51 -22.33 5.62
CA GLU A 40 5.37 -23.29 6.34
C GLU A 40 6.85 -23.06 6.04
N ASP A 41 7.17 -22.42 4.92
CA ASP A 41 8.48 -21.82 4.68
C ASP A 41 8.60 -20.54 5.52
N ASN A 42 9.61 -20.48 6.40
CA ASN A 42 9.99 -19.26 7.13
C ASN A 42 9.89 -18.02 6.20
N PRO A 43 8.86 -17.15 6.32
CA PRO A 43 8.61 -16.07 5.36
C PRO A 43 9.70 -14.99 5.42
N VAL A 44 10.54 -15.01 6.46
CA VAL A 44 11.65 -14.09 6.69
C VAL A 44 12.95 -14.57 6.02
N GLY A 45 13.03 -15.86 5.66
CA GLY A 45 14.28 -16.51 5.27
C GLY A 45 14.62 -16.45 3.78
N ARG A 46 13.64 -16.29 2.89
CA ARG A 46 13.86 -16.48 1.45
C ARG A 46 13.66 -15.24 0.60
N LEU A 47 12.69 -14.38 0.92
CA LEU A 47 12.40 -13.19 0.11
C LEU A 47 13.14 -11.97 0.63
N LYS A 48 13.93 -11.34 -0.25
CA LYS A 48 14.60 -10.07 0.00
C LYS A 48 14.15 -9.01 -0.99
N VAL A 49 13.68 -7.88 -0.46
CA VAL A 49 13.20 -6.74 -1.24
C VAL A 49 14.11 -5.53 -0.99
N TYR A 50 14.76 -5.05 -2.04
CA TYR A 50 15.46 -3.77 -1.98
C TYR A 50 14.48 -2.62 -2.25
N VAL A 51 14.52 -1.58 -1.44
CA VAL A 51 13.67 -0.39 -1.60
C VAL A 51 14.52 0.77 -2.09
N TYR A 52 14.21 1.31 -3.27
CA TYR A 52 14.94 2.46 -3.82
C TYR A 52 14.83 3.69 -2.93
N GLU A 53 15.97 4.35 -2.72
CA GLU A 53 16.05 5.65 -2.06
C GLU A 53 15.82 6.77 -3.08
N LEU A 54 14.54 7.07 -3.35
CA LEU A 54 14.17 8.11 -4.30
C LEU A 54 14.16 9.51 -3.67
N PRO A 55 14.44 10.57 -4.46
CA PRO A 55 14.21 11.94 -4.04
C PRO A 55 12.77 12.18 -3.57
N SER A 56 12.61 12.98 -2.51
CA SER A 56 11.31 13.19 -1.86
C SER A 56 10.20 13.74 -2.76
N LYS A 57 10.54 14.31 -3.91
CA LYS A 57 9.58 14.75 -4.95
C LYS A 57 8.71 13.63 -5.51
N TYR A 58 9.15 12.37 -5.41
CA TYR A 58 8.40 11.19 -5.87
C TYR A 58 7.49 10.59 -4.80
N ASN A 59 7.62 10.98 -3.54
CA ASN A 59 6.86 10.40 -2.44
C ASN A 59 6.51 11.42 -1.34
N LYS A 60 7.39 11.65 -0.36
CA LYS A 60 7.17 12.43 0.86
C LYS A 60 6.61 13.83 0.58
N LYS A 61 7.12 14.54 -0.44
CA LYS A 61 6.62 15.88 -0.79
C LYS A 61 5.20 15.88 -1.36
N ILE A 62 4.81 14.82 -2.08
CA ILE A 62 3.44 14.66 -2.60
C ILE A 62 2.48 14.47 -1.43
N LEU A 63 2.85 13.60 -0.50
CA LEU A 63 2.07 13.35 0.71
C LEU A 63 1.96 14.59 1.61
N GLN A 64 3.05 15.35 1.75
CA GLN A 64 3.03 16.62 2.47
C GLN A 64 2.11 17.66 1.82
N LYS A 65 2.05 17.67 0.48
CA LYS A 65 1.18 18.57 -0.28
C LYS A 65 -0.30 18.19 -0.12
N ASP A 66 -0.63 16.89 -0.14
CA ASP A 66 -2.00 16.42 0.01
C ASP A 66 -2.13 15.26 1.01
N PRO A 67 -2.25 15.56 2.32
CA PRO A 67 -2.40 14.55 3.36
C PRO A 67 -3.66 13.69 3.24
N ARG A 68 -4.66 14.12 2.45
CA ARG A 68 -5.91 13.37 2.23
C ARG A 68 -5.64 12.01 1.58
N CYS A 69 -4.50 11.85 0.91
CA CYS A 69 -4.12 10.55 0.34
C CYS A 69 -4.03 9.44 1.39
N LEU A 70 -3.74 9.75 2.68
CA LEU A 70 -3.65 8.75 3.76
C LEU A 70 -4.96 8.00 4.03
N THR A 71 -6.09 8.65 3.76
CA THR A 71 -7.44 8.10 3.97
C THR A 71 -8.13 7.75 2.66
N HIS A 72 -7.46 7.94 1.52
CA HIS A 72 -8.00 7.66 0.19
C HIS A 72 -7.74 6.22 -0.22
N MET A 73 -8.45 5.69 -1.23
CA MET A 73 -8.19 4.36 -1.79
C MET A 73 -6.75 4.19 -2.31
N PHE A 74 -6.08 5.31 -2.60
CA PHE A 74 -4.71 5.38 -3.10
C PHE A 74 -3.64 5.29 -2.02
N ALA A 75 -4.05 5.28 -0.74
CA ALA A 75 -3.13 5.12 0.39
C ALA A 75 -2.30 3.83 0.32
N ALA A 76 -2.71 2.85 -0.50
CA ALA A 76 -1.98 1.62 -0.77
C ALA A 76 -0.51 1.87 -1.15
N GLU A 77 -0.19 2.92 -1.93
CA GLU A 77 1.19 3.29 -2.27
C GLU A 77 2.02 3.61 -1.01
N ILE A 78 1.41 4.36 -0.08
CA ILE A 78 2.03 4.82 1.16
C ILE A 78 2.20 3.66 2.14
N PHE A 79 1.14 2.87 2.31
CA PHE A 79 1.14 1.75 3.25
C PHE A 79 2.08 0.64 2.80
N MET A 80 2.15 0.33 1.49
CA MET A 80 3.15 -0.62 0.98
C MET A 80 4.58 -0.13 1.26
N HIS A 81 4.87 1.15 0.99
CA HIS A 81 6.19 1.69 1.24
C HIS A 81 6.56 1.64 2.74
N ARG A 82 5.66 2.04 3.64
CA ARG A 82 5.88 1.95 5.09
C ARG A 82 6.01 0.52 5.58
N PHE A 83 5.20 -0.38 5.04
CA PHE A 83 5.27 -1.81 5.35
C PHE A 83 6.64 -2.36 4.98
N LEU A 84 7.11 -2.16 3.74
CA LEU A 84 8.42 -2.62 3.32
C LEU A 84 9.55 -2.00 4.14
N LEU A 85 9.49 -0.71 4.48
CA LEU A 85 10.50 -0.07 5.33
C LEU A 85 10.62 -0.69 6.73
N SER A 86 9.53 -1.25 7.27
CA SER A 86 9.49 -1.88 8.60
C SER A 86 9.51 -3.42 8.56
N SER A 87 9.50 -4.00 7.36
CA SER A 87 9.39 -5.45 7.18
C SER A 87 10.75 -6.15 7.28
N PRO A 88 10.82 -7.34 7.90
CA PRO A 88 12.02 -8.19 7.89
C PRO A 88 12.47 -8.64 6.49
N VAL A 89 11.59 -8.58 5.49
CA VAL A 89 11.94 -8.92 4.09
C VAL A 89 12.76 -7.83 3.41
N ARG A 90 12.84 -6.62 3.99
CA ARG A 90 13.62 -5.54 3.40
C ARG A 90 15.10 -5.81 3.55
N THR A 91 15.83 -5.62 2.46
CA THR A 91 17.28 -5.57 2.46
C THR A 91 17.80 -4.17 2.15
N SER A 92 18.96 -3.84 2.72
CA SER A 92 19.75 -2.66 2.35
C SER A 92 20.87 -3.01 1.36
N ASN A 93 21.13 -4.30 1.14
CA ASN A 93 22.10 -4.80 0.20
C ASN A 93 21.37 -5.19 -1.11
N PRO A 94 21.65 -4.52 -2.23
CA PRO A 94 20.98 -4.83 -3.50
C PRO A 94 21.45 -6.14 -4.13
N GLU A 95 22.60 -6.69 -3.72
CA GLU A 95 23.13 -7.96 -4.25
C GLU A 95 22.41 -9.20 -3.69
N GLU A 96 21.75 -9.08 -2.53
CA GLU A 96 20.93 -10.15 -1.95
C GLU A 96 19.44 -10.01 -2.29
N ALA A 97 19.05 -9.00 -3.06
CA ALA A 97 17.66 -8.70 -3.33
C ALA A 97 17.11 -9.58 -4.47
N ASP A 98 15.97 -10.22 -4.22
CA ASP A 98 15.20 -10.94 -5.25
C ASP A 98 14.31 -9.98 -6.06
N TRP A 99 13.82 -8.92 -5.40
CA TRP A 99 12.92 -7.94 -6.00
C TRP A 99 13.28 -6.52 -5.61
N PHE A 100 13.01 -5.59 -6.52
CA PHE A 100 13.29 -4.17 -6.36
C PHE A 100 11.99 -3.36 -6.32
N TYR A 101 11.70 -2.77 -5.17
CA TYR A 101 10.55 -1.90 -4.99
C TYR A 101 10.91 -0.43 -5.23
N THR A 102 10.12 0.24 -6.08
CA THR A 102 10.30 1.66 -6.39
C THR A 102 9.20 2.50 -5.73
N PRO A 103 9.47 3.23 -4.61
CA PRO A 103 8.43 3.91 -3.82
C PRO A 103 8.02 5.26 -4.42
N ILE A 104 7.20 5.22 -5.47
CA ILE A 104 6.61 6.38 -6.13
C ILE A 104 5.12 6.51 -5.76
N TYR A 105 4.67 7.74 -5.49
CA TYR A 105 3.28 8.01 -5.14
C TYR A 105 2.56 8.68 -6.30
N THR A 106 2.28 7.90 -7.36
CA THR A 106 1.77 8.46 -8.63
C THR A 106 0.32 8.93 -8.54
N THR A 107 -0.43 8.41 -7.57
CA THR A 107 -1.86 8.74 -7.37
C THR A 107 -2.14 9.80 -6.31
N CYS A 108 -1.21 10.07 -5.40
CA CYS A 108 -1.48 10.96 -4.27
C CYS A 108 -1.55 12.47 -4.59
N ASP A 109 -1.38 12.88 -5.85
CA ASP A 109 -1.66 14.26 -6.25
C ASP A 109 -3.10 14.37 -6.77
N LEU A 110 -4.01 14.75 -5.86
CA LEU A 110 -5.44 14.75 -6.11
C LEU A 110 -5.96 16.13 -6.53
N THR A 111 -7.04 16.13 -7.31
CA THR A 111 -7.85 17.32 -7.54
C THR A 111 -8.53 17.77 -6.23
N PRO A 112 -9.12 18.98 -6.19
CA PRO A 112 -9.94 19.39 -5.05
C PRO A 112 -11.05 18.37 -4.72
N THR A 113 -11.60 17.71 -5.74
CA THR A 113 -12.64 16.67 -5.64
C THR A 113 -12.10 15.26 -5.31
N GLY A 114 -10.79 15.10 -5.11
CA GLY A 114 -10.19 13.82 -4.70
C GLY A 114 -9.88 12.87 -5.86
N LEU A 115 -9.98 13.31 -7.12
CA LEU A 115 -9.65 12.49 -8.27
C LEU A 115 -8.14 12.52 -8.55
N PRO A 116 -7.52 11.40 -8.94
CA PRO A 116 -6.11 11.38 -9.33
C PRO A 116 -5.90 12.12 -10.66
N LEU A 117 -4.73 12.74 -10.84
CA LEU A 117 -4.38 13.41 -12.10
C LEU A 117 -3.84 12.41 -13.14
N PRO A 118 -4.62 12.02 -14.17
CA PRO A 118 -4.29 10.90 -15.07
C PRO A 118 -3.02 11.13 -15.90
N PHE A 119 -2.71 12.38 -16.26
CA PHE A 119 -1.53 12.71 -17.06
C PHE A 119 -0.25 12.90 -16.24
N LYS A 120 -0.39 13.12 -14.93
CA LYS A 120 0.77 13.35 -14.07
C LYS A 120 1.45 12.04 -13.69
N SER A 121 0.66 11.01 -13.44
CA SER A 121 1.16 9.69 -13.06
C SER A 121 2.15 9.09 -14.10
N PRO A 122 1.80 8.95 -15.41
CA PRO A 122 2.72 8.35 -16.38
C PRO A 122 4.02 9.13 -16.54
N ARG A 123 3.97 10.47 -16.41
CA ARG A 123 5.17 11.33 -16.42
C ARG A 123 6.05 11.09 -15.21
N MET A 124 5.45 10.96 -14.03
CA MET A 124 6.17 10.66 -12.80
C MET A 124 6.82 9.28 -12.86
N MET A 125 6.09 8.27 -13.34
CA MET A 125 6.63 6.93 -13.54
C MET A 125 7.83 6.96 -14.48
N ARG A 126 7.68 7.53 -15.68
CA ARG A 126 8.79 7.62 -16.65
C ARG A 126 10.00 8.32 -16.07
N SER A 127 9.78 9.42 -15.36
CA SER A 127 10.86 10.16 -14.70
C SER A 127 11.53 9.34 -13.60
N ALA A 128 10.79 8.52 -12.85
CA ALA A 128 11.34 7.64 -11.83
C ALA A 128 12.14 6.50 -12.46
N ILE A 129 11.61 5.84 -13.50
CA ILE A 129 12.31 4.79 -14.26
C ILE A 129 13.62 5.32 -14.84
N GLN A 130 13.58 6.49 -15.50
CA GLN A 130 14.78 7.11 -16.05
C GLN A 130 15.80 7.50 -14.96
N LEU A 131 15.33 7.87 -13.78
CA LEU A 131 16.22 8.15 -12.65
C LEU A 131 16.86 6.86 -12.14
N ILE A 132 16.09 5.78 -11.96
CA ILE A 132 16.64 4.54 -11.40
C ILE A 132 17.55 3.82 -12.38
N SER A 133 17.23 3.84 -13.68
CA SER A 133 18.05 3.23 -14.73
C SER A 133 19.35 3.97 -14.98
N SER A 134 19.42 5.27 -14.68
CA SER A 134 20.63 6.08 -14.86
C SER A 134 21.55 6.11 -13.63
N ASN A 135 21.01 5.98 -12.42
CA ASN A 135 21.80 6.10 -11.18
C ASN A 135 22.12 4.77 -10.50
N TRP A 136 21.39 3.69 -10.78
CA TRP A 136 21.65 2.37 -10.20
C TRP A 136 21.79 1.30 -11.27
N PRO A 137 22.77 0.40 -11.16
CA PRO A 137 23.01 -0.62 -12.18
C PRO A 137 21.93 -1.72 -12.19
N TYR A 138 21.16 -1.87 -11.11
CA TYR A 138 20.23 -2.99 -10.91
C TYR A 138 19.06 -3.00 -11.89
N TRP A 139 18.57 -1.83 -12.31
CA TRP A 139 17.49 -1.73 -13.30
C TRP A 139 17.90 -2.32 -14.65
N ASN A 140 19.11 -2.00 -15.11
CA ASN A 140 19.58 -2.38 -16.45
C ASN A 140 19.97 -3.86 -16.54
N ARG A 141 20.11 -4.57 -15.41
CA ARG A 141 20.42 -6.02 -15.38
C ARG A 141 19.30 -6.87 -15.98
N THR A 142 18.06 -6.45 -15.74
CA THR A 142 16.83 -7.20 -16.06
C THR A 142 15.87 -6.38 -16.91
N GLU A 143 16.27 -5.17 -17.29
CA GLU A 143 15.41 -4.18 -17.95
C GLU A 143 14.12 -3.90 -17.15
N GLY A 144 14.17 -4.05 -15.82
CA GLY A 144 13.04 -3.85 -14.92
C GLY A 144 12.19 -5.09 -14.65
N ALA A 145 12.59 -6.28 -15.09
CA ALA A 145 11.78 -7.50 -14.91
C ALA A 145 11.69 -7.97 -13.44
N ASP A 146 12.69 -7.64 -12.61
CA ASP A 146 12.71 -7.87 -11.15
C ASP A 146 12.28 -6.62 -10.36
N HIS A 147 11.69 -5.63 -11.03
CA HIS A 147 11.19 -4.39 -10.42
C HIS A 147 9.68 -4.36 -10.36
N PHE A 148 9.15 -3.92 -9.22
CA PHE A 148 7.72 -3.76 -9.05
C PHE A 148 7.32 -2.40 -8.48
N PHE A 149 6.09 -2.04 -8.77
CA PHE A 149 5.47 -0.76 -8.45
C PHE A 149 4.07 -1.03 -7.90
N VAL A 150 3.62 -0.17 -6.98
CA VAL A 150 2.21 -0.15 -6.54
C VAL A 150 1.56 1.05 -7.20
N VAL A 151 0.58 0.79 -8.08
CA VAL A 151 -0.14 1.81 -8.86
C VAL A 151 -1.65 1.54 -8.74
N PRO A 152 -2.29 1.99 -7.65
CA PRO A 152 -3.69 1.67 -7.36
C PRO A 152 -4.69 2.44 -8.23
N HIS A 153 -4.24 3.41 -9.03
CA HIS A 153 -5.08 3.91 -10.11
C HIS A 153 -5.19 2.82 -11.19
N ASP A 154 -6.41 2.45 -11.53
CA ASP A 154 -6.75 1.54 -12.64
C ASP A 154 -6.34 2.06 -14.05
N PHE A 155 -5.71 3.23 -14.15
CA PHE A 155 -5.21 3.77 -15.43
C PHE A 155 -4.13 2.92 -16.12
N GLY A 156 -3.52 1.96 -15.43
CA GLY A 156 -2.48 1.08 -15.99
C GLY A 156 -2.97 0.12 -17.08
N ALA A 157 -4.25 -0.28 -17.03
CA ALA A 157 -4.83 -1.26 -17.96
C ALA A 157 -5.97 -0.70 -18.83
N CYS A 158 -6.80 0.21 -18.31
CA CYS A 158 -8.05 0.59 -18.98
C CYS A 158 -8.00 1.82 -19.89
N PHE A 159 -6.98 2.69 -19.83
CA PHE A 159 -7.11 4.04 -20.41
C PHE A 159 -5.96 4.56 -21.29
N HIS A 160 -5.05 3.72 -21.82
CA HIS A 160 -3.94 4.30 -22.61
C HIS A 160 -3.33 3.51 -23.77
N TYR A 161 -4.13 2.77 -24.53
CA TYR A 161 -3.67 2.15 -25.78
C TYR A 161 -3.55 3.11 -26.98
N GLN A 162 -3.93 4.39 -26.85
CA GLN A 162 -4.03 5.30 -28.02
C GLN A 162 -2.93 6.35 -28.16
N VAL A 163 -1.96 6.44 -27.25
CA VAL A 163 -0.89 7.46 -27.38
C VAL A 163 0.48 6.81 -27.21
N LYS A 164 1.28 6.82 -28.29
CA LYS A 164 2.66 6.26 -28.33
C LYS A 164 3.56 6.81 -27.21
N THR A 165 3.28 8.00 -26.68
CA THR A 165 4.02 8.70 -25.62
C THR A 165 3.55 8.39 -24.20
N SER A 166 2.68 7.41 -24.01
CA SER A 166 2.08 7.08 -22.71
C SER A 166 2.38 5.68 -22.22
N ARG A 167 3.28 4.98 -22.91
CA ARG A 167 3.94 3.82 -22.35
C ARG A 167 4.58 4.20 -21.02
N ILE A 168 4.08 3.56 -19.96
CA ILE A 168 4.53 3.67 -18.58
C ILE A 168 5.97 3.11 -18.48
N PHE A 169 6.24 2.03 -19.21
CA PHE A 169 7.54 1.41 -19.34
C PHE A 169 8.07 1.63 -20.77
N PRO A 170 9.24 2.27 -20.94
CA PRO A 170 9.92 2.26 -22.23
C PRO A 170 10.41 0.82 -22.48
N VAL A 171 9.97 0.24 -23.60
CA VAL A 171 10.57 -0.95 -24.22
C VAL A 171 11.54 -0.45 -25.28
#